data_AF-A0A1A8LJM1-F1
#
_entry.id   AF-A0A1A8LJM1-F1
#
_cell.length_a   1.000
_cell.length_b   1.000
_cell.length_c   1.000
_cell.angle_alpha   90.00
_cell.angle_beta   90.00
_cell.angle_gamma   90.00
#
_symmetry.space_group_name_H-M   'P 1'
#
loop_
_entity.id
_entity.type
_entity.pdbx_description
1 polymer ?
#
loop_
_entity_poly.entity_id
_entity_poly.type
_entity_poly.pdbx_seq_one_letter_code
_entity_poly.pdbx_strand_id
1 'polypeptide(L)'
;PDMVWLNLVELSKLRQFSNIISQVSKSGKIWKAWLGLDAPERGFIPEGYHSLDVFHKLLLIRSWCPDRILPQAVKYVEDSLGPRFSEPVLLDLHSTWQESDPSTPLICFLSMGSDPSVQ
;
A
#
# COMPACT_ATOMS: atom_id res chain seq x y z
N PRO A 1 16.32 4.44 11.76
CA PRO A 1 16.80 5.67 11.08
C PRO A 1 16.05 6.89 11.60
N ASP A 2 16.70 8.05 11.65
CA ASP A 2 16.10 9.27 12.23
C ASP A 2 14.78 9.65 11.56
N MET A 3 14.66 9.43 10.24
CA MET A 3 13.43 9.70 9.48
C MET A 3 12.21 8.90 9.97
N VAL A 4 12.39 7.62 10.32
CA VAL A 4 11.30 6.79 10.84
C VAL A 4 10.80 7.32 12.18
N TRP A 5 11.72 7.76 13.04
CA TRP A 5 11.34 8.35 14.31
C TRP A 5 10.57 9.66 14.13
N LEU A 6 11.03 10.54 13.24
CA LEU A 6 10.32 11.78 12.90
C LEU A 6 8.92 11.50 12.34
N ASN A 7 8.78 10.49 11.47
CA ASN A 7 7.47 10.09 10.95
C ASN A 7 6.52 9.59 12.04
N LEU A 8 7.02 8.86 13.05
CA LEU A 8 6.22 8.42 14.19
C LEU A 8 5.83 9.60 15.09
N VAL A 9 6.73 10.58 15.28
CA VAL A 9 6.42 11.81 16.03
C VAL A 9 5.31 12.58 15.32
N GLU A 10 5.37 12.74 14.00
CA GLU A 10 4.31 13.38 13.23
C GLU A 10 3.00 12.57 13.28
N LEU A 11 3.07 11.24 13.17
CA LEU A 11 1.91 10.36 13.29
C LEU A 11 1.21 10.49 14.65
N SER A 12 1.98 10.68 15.73
CA SER A 12 1.45 10.80 17.10
C SER A 12 0.54 12.01 17.32
N LYS A 13 0.54 12.98 16.41
CA LYS A 13 -0.38 14.13 16.45
C LYS A 13 -1.84 13.74 16.17
N LEU A 14 -2.08 12.58 15.57
CA LEU A 14 -3.41 12.02 15.35
C LEU A 14 -3.90 11.28 16.60
N ARG A 15 -5.18 11.43 16.93
CA ARG A 15 -5.78 10.86 18.16
C ARG A 15 -5.58 9.35 18.29
N GLN A 16 -5.63 8.64 17.17
CA GLN A 16 -5.49 7.18 17.12
C GLN A 16 -4.08 6.71 17.49
N PHE A 17 -3.07 7.58 17.38
CA PHE A 17 -1.66 7.25 17.59
C PHE A 17 -1.02 8.08 18.72
N SER A 18 -1.81 8.78 19.53
CA SER A 18 -1.30 9.69 20.56
C SER A 18 -0.32 9.04 21.54
N ASN A 19 -0.46 7.72 21.73
CA ASN A 19 0.36 6.94 22.67
C ASN A 19 1.53 6.21 22.00
N ILE A 20 1.67 6.29 20.67
CA ILE A 20 2.61 5.45 19.92
C ILE A 20 4.05 5.65 20.41
N ILE A 21 4.49 6.90 20.57
CA ILE A 21 5.85 7.20 21.03
C ILE A 21 6.14 6.55 22.39
N SER A 22 5.22 6.70 23.36
CA SER A 22 5.39 6.06 24.68
C SER A 22 5.39 4.53 24.59
N GLN A 23 4.54 3.93 23.75
CA GLN A 23 4.44 2.49 23.61
C GLN A 23 5.67 1.89 22.94
N VAL A 24 6.22 2.57 21.93
CA VAL A 24 7.46 2.15 21.27
C VAL A 24 8.66 2.21 22.23
N SER A 25 8.76 3.29 23.02
CA SER A 25 9.84 3.43 24.02
C SER A 25 9.75 2.39 25.15
N LYS A 26 8.53 2.06 25.61
CA LYS A 26 8.32 1.08 26.70
C LYS A 26 8.43 -0.37 26.22
N SER A 27 7.85 -0.69 25.07
CA SER A 27 7.68 -2.05 24.55
C SER A 27 8.56 -2.33 23.32
N GLY A 28 9.75 -1.73 23.23
CA GLY A 28 10.59 -1.75 22.02
C GLY A 28 10.95 -3.15 21.50
N LYS A 29 11.00 -4.18 22.36
CA LYS A 29 11.26 -5.58 21.95
C LYS A 29 10.16 -6.13 21.04
N ILE A 30 8.89 -5.88 21.37
CA ILE A 30 7.74 -6.39 20.61
C ILE A 30 7.66 -5.70 19.26
N TRP A 31 7.86 -4.38 19.24
CA TRP A 31 7.93 -3.60 18.01
C TRP A 31 9.09 -4.02 17.11
N LYS A 32 10.27 -4.28 17.69
CA LYS A 32 11.42 -4.80 16.93
C LYS A 32 11.14 -6.19 16.34
N ALA A 33 10.44 -7.05 17.07
CA ALA A 33 10.02 -8.36 16.56
C ALA A 33 9.01 -8.23 15.39
N TRP A 34 8.02 -7.36 15.53
CA TRP A 34 7.06 -7.08 14.45
C TRP A 34 7.73 -6.49 13.19
N LEU A 35 8.67 -5.55 13.36
CA LEU A 35 9.47 -5.00 12.25
C LEU A 35 10.39 -6.02 11.60
N GLY A 36 10.76 -7.08 12.32
CA GLY A 36 11.62 -8.16 11.82
C GLY A 36 10.87 -9.20 10.97
N LEU A 37 9.56 -9.06 10.79
CA LEU A 37 8.78 -9.92 9.90
C LEU A 37 9.10 -9.59 8.42
N ASP A 38 9.03 -10.59 7.55
CA ASP A 38 9.20 -10.40 6.10
C ASP A 38 8.10 -9.49 5.49
N ALA A 39 6.91 -9.51 6.09
CA ALA A 39 5.75 -8.74 5.67
C ALA A 39 5.02 -8.17 6.91
N PRO A 40 5.55 -7.10 7.53
CA PRO A 40 5.00 -6.54 8.78
C PRO A 40 3.56 -6.02 8.61
N GLU A 41 3.17 -5.58 7.41
CA GLU A 41 1.80 -5.15 7.09
C GLU A 41 0.77 -6.28 7.12
N ARG A 42 1.24 -7.54 7.05
CA ARG A 42 0.40 -8.75 7.21
C ARG A 42 0.47 -9.32 8.63
N GLY A 43 1.45 -8.89 9.43
CA GLY A 43 1.65 -9.33 10.80
C GLY A 43 0.62 -8.76 11.78
N PHE A 44 0.55 -9.37 12.96
CA PHE A 44 -0.21 -8.82 14.07
C PHE A 44 0.48 -7.56 14.59
N ILE A 45 -0.20 -6.41 14.54
CA ILE A 45 0.38 -5.13 14.94
C ILE A 45 0.24 -4.98 16.47
N PRO A 46 1.34 -4.71 17.20
CA PRO A 46 1.33 -4.65 18.66
C PRO A 46 0.39 -3.57 19.25
N GLU A 47 0.23 -3.62 20.58
CA GLU A 47 -0.24 -2.46 21.37
C GLU A 47 -1.63 -1.90 20.98
N GLY A 48 -2.49 -2.78 20.44
CA GLY A 48 -3.85 -2.45 20.04
C GLY A 48 -3.98 -1.92 18.61
N TYR A 49 -2.88 -1.68 17.91
CA TYR A 49 -2.93 -1.14 16.55
C TYR A 49 -3.39 -2.16 15.50
N HIS A 50 -3.51 -3.44 15.85
CA HIS A 50 -4.07 -4.45 14.95
C HIS A 50 -5.56 -4.23 14.65
N SER A 51 -6.32 -3.62 15.56
CA SER A 51 -7.76 -3.34 15.37
C SER A 51 -8.04 -2.04 14.59
N LEU A 52 -7.00 -1.31 14.19
CA LEU A 52 -7.16 -0.14 13.33
C LEU A 52 -7.85 -0.50 12.00
N ASP A 53 -8.60 0.46 11.47
CA ASP A 53 -9.05 0.38 10.08
C ASP A 53 -7.87 0.40 9.10
N VAL A 54 -8.15 0.03 7.86
CA VAL A 54 -7.13 -0.14 6.82
C VAL A 54 -6.39 1.15 6.49
N PHE A 55 -7.04 2.31 6.62
CA PHE A 55 -6.43 3.61 6.35
C PHE A 55 -5.43 3.98 7.44
N HIS A 56 -5.79 3.81 8.71
CA HIS A 56 -4.86 4.05 9.82
C HIS A 56 -3.71 3.04 9.80
N LYS A 57 -3.95 1.77 9.41
CA LYS A 57 -2.86 0.82 9.15
C LYS A 57 -1.92 1.29 8.04
N LEU A 58 -2.44 1.87 6.96
CA LEU A 58 -1.62 2.48 5.91
C LEU A 58 -0.76 3.62 6.46
N LEU A 59 -1.30 4.50 7.29
CA LEU A 59 -0.52 5.58 7.91
C LEU A 59 0.62 5.05 8.78
N LEU A 60 0.35 4.01 9.58
CA LEU A 60 1.36 3.38 10.43
C LEU A 60 2.48 2.74 9.61
N ILE A 61 2.13 1.93 8.62
CA ILE A 61 3.10 1.28 7.72
C ILE A 61 3.92 2.34 6.97
N ARG A 62 3.28 3.40 6.46
CA ARG A 62 3.98 4.50 5.78
C ARG A 62 4.99 5.21 6.68
N SER A 63 4.65 5.41 7.95
CA SER A 63 5.55 6.07 8.89
C SER A 63 6.71 5.18 9.34
N TRP A 64 6.53 3.85 9.38
CA TRP A 64 7.50 2.93 9.98
C TRP A 64 8.24 2.03 8.99
N CYS A 65 7.53 1.46 8.03
CA CYS A 65 8.04 0.51 7.02
C CYS A 65 7.80 1.08 5.61
N PRO A 66 8.55 2.11 5.19
CA PRO A 66 8.30 2.81 3.93
C PRO A 66 8.41 1.91 2.69
N ASP A 67 9.21 0.85 2.75
CA ASP A 67 9.33 -0.18 1.72
C ASP A 67 8.04 -1.02 1.55
N ARG A 68 7.18 -1.05 2.57
CA ARG A 68 5.90 -1.79 2.57
C ARG A 68 4.68 -0.92 2.29
N ILE A 69 4.88 0.36 1.89
CA ILE A 69 3.79 1.28 1.57
C ILE A 69 2.93 0.74 0.43
N LEU A 70 3.54 0.29 -0.67
CA LEU A 70 2.80 -0.15 -1.85
C LEU A 70 1.87 -1.34 -1.55
N PRO A 71 2.33 -2.45 -0.93
CA PRO A 71 1.45 -3.55 -0.52
C PRO A 71 0.28 -3.10 0.37
N GLN A 72 0.54 -2.21 1.33
CA GLN A 72 -0.51 -1.72 2.22
C GLN A 72 -1.47 -0.74 1.52
N ALA A 73 -1.01 0.04 0.55
CA ALA A 73 -1.83 0.93 -0.26
C ALA A 73 -2.77 0.13 -1.19
N VAL A 74 -2.27 -0.95 -1.81
CA VAL A 74 -3.09 -1.89 -2.58
C VAL A 74 -4.23 -2.45 -1.71
N LYS A 75 -3.93 -2.87 -0.48
CA LYS A 75 -4.94 -3.34 0.48
C LYS A 75 -5.96 -2.26 0.84
N TYR A 76 -5.52 -1.01 1.01
CA TYR A 76 -6.42 0.11 1.27
C TYR A 76 -7.39 0.35 0.11
N VAL A 77 -6.90 0.32 -1.13
CA VAL A 77 -7.73 0.47 -2.33
C VAL A 77 -8.74 -0.68 -2.42
N GLU A 78 -8.29 -1.91 -2.21
CA GLU A 78 -9.12 -3.12 -2.22
C GLU A 78 -10.25 -3.06 -1.18
N ASP A 79 -9.93 -2.75 0.07
CA ASP A 79 -10.91 -2.65 1.15
C ASP A 79 -11.89 -1.47 0.96
N SER A 80 -11.46 -0.40 0.28
CA SER A 80 -12.26 0.82 0.12
C SER A 80 -13.14 0.82 -1.13
N LEU A 81 -12.63 0.29 -2.25
CA LEU A 81 -13.27 0.36 -3.57
C LEU A 81 -13.63 -1.02 -4.12
N GLY A 82 -13.04 -2.09 -3.58
CA GLY A 82 -13.19 -3.47 -4.02
C GLY A 82 -11.99 -4.00 -4.80
N PRO A 83 -11.85 -5.33 -4.90
CA PRO A 83 -10.68 -6.01 -5.47
C PRO A 83 -10.42 -5.69 -6.94
N ARG A 84 -11.47 -5.38 -7.72
CA ARG A 84 -11.32 -4.96 -9.13
C ARG A 84 -10.43 -3.73 -9.34
N PHE A 85 -10.18 -2.93 -8.29
CA PHE A 85 -9.32 -1.74 -8.34
C PHE A 85 -7.89 -2.00 -7.83
N SER A 86 -7.62 -3.16 -7.25
CA SER A 86 -6.28 -3.61 -6.82
C SER A 86 -5.72 -4.70 -7.71
N GLU A 87 -6.59 -5.46 -8.40
CA GLU A 87 -6.22 -6.54 -9.30
C GLU A 87 -5.58 -6.04 -10.60
N PRO A 88 -4.57 -6.75 -11.12
CA PRO A 88 -4.01 -6.44 -12.42
C PRO A 88 -5.05 -6.67 -13.52
N VAL A 89 -5.25 -5.65 -14.37
CA VAL A 89 -6.11 -5.76 -15.55
C VAL A 89 -5.30 -6.36 -16.69
N LEU A 90 -5.77 -7.48 -17.23
CA LEU A 90 -5.22 -8.03 -18.47
C LEU A 90 -5.72 -7.18 -19.64
N LEU A 91 -4.80 -6.70 -20.47
CA LEU A 91 -5.15 -6.00 -21.70
C LEU A 91 -5.77 -7.00 -22.69
N ASP A 92 -7.01 -6.73 -23.08
CA ASP A 92 -7.67 -7.41 -24.21
C ASP A 92 -7.78 -6.42 -25.36
N LEU A 93 -6.84 -6.52 -26.31
CA LEU A 93 -6.80 -5.64 -27.46
C LEU A 93 -7.99 -5.87 -28.40
N HIS A 94 -8.50 -7.10 -28.49
CA HIS A 94 -9.63 -7.42 -29.35
C HIS A 94 -10.91 -6.76 -28.84
N SER A 95 -11.19 -6.89 -27.54
CA SER A 95 -12.35 -6.23 -26.92
C SER A 95 -12.23 -4.70 -27.00
N THR A 96 -11.04 -4.15 -26.73
CA THR A 96 -10.78 -2.70 -26.86
C THR A 96 -10.99 -2.21 -28.29
N TRP A 97 -10.61 -3.00 -29.30
CA TRP A 97 -10.83 -2.67 -30.71
C TRP A 97 -12.31 -2.70 -31.09
N GLN A 98 -13.07 -3.70 -30.61
CA GLN A 98 -14.52 -3.77 -30.84
C GLN A 98 -15.28 -2.58 -30.25
N GLU A 99 -14.79 -2.01 -29.14
CA GLU A 99 -15.36 -0.82 -28.50
C GLU A 99 -14.93 0.51 -29.17
N SER A 100 -13.98 0.47 -30.09
CA SER A 100 -13.48 1.66 -30.79
C SER A 100 -14.31 2.01 -32.03
N ASP A 101 -14.17 3.25 -32.51
CA ASP A 101 -14.82 3.74 -33.73
C ASP A 101 -13.86 4.64 -34.54
N PRO A 102 -14.20 5.04 -35.79
CA PRO A 102 -13.32 5.88 -36.61
C PRO A 102 -13.00 7.27 -36.02
N SER A 103 -13.74 7.72 -35.01
CA SER A 103 -13.48 8.95 -34.27
C SER A 103 -12.68 8.74 -32.98
N THR A 104 -12.44 7.49 -32.57
CA THR A 104 -11.74 7.10 -31.35
C THR A 104 -10.48 6.29 -31.67
N PRO A 105 -9.33 6.95 -31.93
CA PRO A 105 -8.10 6.25 -32.31
C PRO A 105 -7.51 5.45 -31.14
N LEU A 106 -6.98 4.26 -31.45
CA LEU A 106 -6.26 3.42 -30.49
C LEU A 106 -4.77 3.77 -30.50
N ILE A 107 -4.21 4.02 -29.31
CA ILE A 107 -2.79 4.34 -29.12
C ILE A 107 -2.18 3.33 -28.15
N CYS A 108 -1.22 2.55 -28.63
CA CYS A 108 -0.50 1.56 -27.81
C CYS A 108 0.79 2.15 -27.23
N PHE A 109 0.94 2.09 -25.91
CA PHE A 109 2.21 2.43 -25.24
C PHE A 109 3.11 1.20 -25.19
N LEU A 110 4.24 1.25 -25.90
CA LEU A 110 5.15 0.12 -26.03
C LEU A 110 6.38 0.30 -25.14
N SER A 111 6.75 -0.76 -24.43
CA SER A 111 8.11 -0.89 -23.90
C SER A 111 9.09 -1.22 -25.02
N MET A 112 10.36 -0.87 -24.83
CA MET A 112 11.42 -1.23 -25.79
C MET A 112 11.45 -2.75 -26.02
N GLY A 113 11.45 -3.17 -27.28
CA GLY A 113 11.46 -4.57 -27.68
C GLY A 113 10.09 -5.26 -27.69
N SER A 114 9.01 -4.55 -27.37
CA SER A 114 7.63 -5.05 -27.52
C SER A 114 7.12 -4.80 -28.95
N ASP A 115 6.58 -5.85 -29.58
CA ASP A 115 5.88 -5.77 -30.86
C ASP A 115 4.36 -5.92 -30.64
N PRO A 116 3.56 -4.86 -30.87
CA PRO A 116 2.12 -4.89 -30.66
C PRO A 116 1.35 -5.59 -31.79
N SER A 117 1.99 -5.93 -32.91
CA SER A 117 1.30 -6.58 -34.04
C SER A 117 0.98 -8.06 -33.80
N VAL A 118 1.47 -8.62 -32.69
CA VAL A 118 1.36 -10.03 -32.31
C VAL A 118 0.30 -10.29 -31.21
N GLN A 119 -0.36 -9.23 -30.73
CA GLN A 119 -1.41 -9.26 -29.70
C GLN A 119 -2.79 -9.14 -30.34
#